data_AF-A0A419GRV8-F1
#
_entry.id   AF-A0A419GRV8-F1
#
_cell.length_a   1.000
_cell.length_b   1.000
_cell.length_c   1.000
_cell.angle_alpha   90.00
_cell.angle_beta   90.00
_cell.angle_gamma   90.00
#
_symmetry.space_group_name_H-M   'P 1'
#
loop_
_entity.id
_entity.type
_entity.pdbx_description
1 polymer ?
#
loop_
_entity_poly.entity_id
_entity_poly.type
_entity_poly.pdbx_seq_one_letter_code
_entity_poly.pdbx_strand_id
1 'polypeptide(L)'
;MKYQTGKPGRVIVARFEDHEDVLGNLIALARNENIRAGIFYLIGGMREGRIVVGPETDQLPPKPVWKALGESHEVVGLGTIFWQGDEPKIHFHGAFGKKDQVKVGCLREKSETFLVLEAVIIEMEGITATRELDPASGMVLLKM
;
A
#
# COMPACT_ATOMS: atom_id res chain seq x y z
N MET A 1 -23.43 -2.56 4.16
CA MET A 1 -22.43 -2.40 3.08
C MET A 1 -22.61 -1.02 2.47
N LYS A 2 -21.55 -0.19 2.44
CA LYS A 2 -21.54 1.08 1.70
C LYS A 2 -20.71 0.86 0.43
N TYR A 3 -21.13 1.42 -0.70
CA TYR A 3 -20.45 1.20 -1.98
C TYR A 3 -20.64 2.42 -2.89
N GLN A 4 -19.73 2.54 -3.86
CA GLN A 4 -19.80 3.49 -4.96
C GLN A 4 -19.49 2.74 -6.25
N THR A 5 -19.94 3.26 -7.39
CA THR A 5 -19.61 2.74 -8.71
C THR A 5 -18.76 3.76 -9.46
N GLY A 6 -17.86 3.26 -10.29
CA GLY A 6 -16.94 4.06 -11.06
C GLY A 6 -16.50 3.30 -12.31
N LYS A 7 -15.49 3.82 -12.98
CA LYS A 7 -14.90 3.20 -14.17
C LYS A 7 -13.37 3.30 -14.10
N PRO A 8 -12.62 2.41 -14.76
CA PRO A 8 -11.18 2.55 -14.85
C PRO A 8 -10.83 3.83 -15.60
N GLY A 9 -9.87 4.58 -15.07
CA GLY A 9 -9.25 5.75 -15.68
C GLY A 9 -7.91 5.40 -16.32
N ARG A 10 -6.93 6.28 -16.15
CA ARG A 10 -5.56 6.10 -16.67
C ARG A 10 -4.88 4.88 -16.06
N VAL A 11 -4.01 4.25 -16.86
CA VAL A 11 -3.05 3.24 -16.41
C VAL A 11 -1.67 3.87 -16.37
N ILE A 12 -0.99 3.75 -15.24
CA ILE A 12 0.34 4.31 -15.02
C ILE A 12 1.28 3.15 -14.67
N VAL A 13 2.41 3.08 -15.36
CA VAL A 13 3.46 2.09 -15.12
C VAL A 13 4.68 2.81 -14.58
N ALA A 14 5.20 2.35 -13.45
CA ALA A 14 6.43 2.88 -12.86
C ALA A 14 7.41 1.73 -12.58
N ARG A 15 8.69 2.03 -12.75
CA ARG A 15 9.80 1.15 -12.40
C ARG A 15 10.60 1.83 -11.31
N PHE A 16 10.89 1.08 -10.25
CA PHE A 16 11.74 1.51 -9.16
C PHE A 16 13.13 0.93 -9.39
N GLU A 17 14.13 1.77 -9.16
CA GLU A 17 15.53 1.36 -9.14
C GLU A 17 15.91 0.78 -7.77
N ASP A 18 17.10 0.18 -7.71
CA ASP A 18 17.65 -0.33 -6.46
C ASP A 18 17.74 0.78 -5.40
N HIS A 19 17.44 0.44 -4.15
CA HIS A 19 17.46 1.34 -2.99
C HIS A 19 16.43 2.47 -2.95
N GLU A 20 15.42 2.50 -3.82
CA GLU A 20 14.38 3.52 -3.76
C GLU A 20 13.34 3.28 -2.66
N ASP A 21 12.81 4.37 -2.09
CA ASP A 21 11.69 4.34 -1.14
C ASP A 21 10.38 4.03 -1.86
N VAL A 22 9.84 2.83 -1.69
CA VAL A 22 8.64 2.38 -2.40
C VAL A 22 7.40 3.17 -2.00
N LEU A 23 7.12 3.29 -0.69
CA LEU A 23 5.92 3.98 -0.21
C LEU A 23 6.00 5.48 -0.52
N GLY A 24 7.16 6.10 -0.29
CA GLY A 24 7.37 7.52 -0.58
C GLY A 24 7.18 7.86 -2.06
N ASN A 25 7.77 7.07 -2.96
CA ASN A 25 7.63 7.28 -4.41
C ASN A 25 6.20 7.03 -4.90
N LEU A 26 5.48 6.02 -4.39
CA LEU A 26 4.07 5.84 -4.75
C LEU A 26 3.19 7.01 -4.27
N ILE A 27 3.45 7.56 -3.07
CA ILE A 27 2.74 8.75 -2.55
C ILE A 27 3.05 9.95 -3.44
N ALA A 28 4.32 10.15 -3.80
CA ALA A 28 4.75 11.24 -4.68
C ALA A 28 4.11 11.12 -6.07
N LEU A 29 4.12 9.92 -6.66
CA LEU A 29 3.48 9.64 -7.94
C LEU A 29 1.98 9.91 -7.90
N ALA A 30 1.28 9.42 -6.87
CA ALA A 30 -0.14 9.69 -6.68
C ALA A 30 -0.44 11.20 -6.55
N ARG A 31 0.43 11.95 -5.88
CA ARG A 31 0.30 13.41 -5.76
C ARG A 31 0.55 14.11 -7.09
N ASN A 32 1.65 13.79 -7.77
CA ASN A 32 2.07 14.42 -9.04
C ASN A 32 1.04 14.19 -10.15
N GLU A 33 0.51 12.97 -10.23
CA GLU A 33 -0.51 12.60 -11.21
C GLU A 33 -1.94 12.90 -10.75
N ASN A 34 -2.10 13.46 -9.54
CA ASN A 34 -3.38 13.78 -8.91
C ASN A 34 -4.37 12.59 -8.87
N ILE A 35 -3.87 11.39 -8.56
CA ILE A 35 -4.65 10.16 -8.47
C ILE A 35 -5.49 10.19 -7.18
N ARG A 36 -6.78 10.54 -7.28
CA ARG A 36 -7.68 10.70 -6.12
C ARG A 36 -8.15 9.37 -5.54
N ALA A 37 -8.40 8.41 -6.41
CA ALA A 37 -8.75 7.05 -6.08
C ALA A 37 -8.05 6.12 -7.08
N GLY A 38 -7.41 5.06 -6.60
CA GLY A 38 -6.70 4.13 -7.46
C GLY A 38 -6.43 2.79 -6.79
N ILE A 39 -6.22 1.77 -7.63
CA ILE A 39 -5.67 0.49 -7.22
C ILE A 39 -4.29 0.35 -7.86
N PHE A 40 -3.36 -0.30 -7.18
CA PHE A 40 -2.07 -0.61 -7.75
C PHE A 40 -1.65 -2.03 -7.43
N TYR A 41 -0.84 -2.57 -8.32
CA TYR A 41 -0.16 -3.85 -8.22
C TYR A 41 1.33 -3.60 -8.15
N LEU A 42 2.03 -4.41 -7.35
CA LEU A 42 3.48 -4.40 -7.23
C LEU A 42 4.04 -5.80 -7.47
N ILE A 43 5.12 -5.89 -8.23
CA ILE A 43 5.87 -7.12 -8.47
C ILE A 43 7.36 -6.82 -8.61
N GLY A 44 8.23 -7.69 -8.06
CA GLY A 44 9.69 -7.55 -8.15
C GLY A 44 10.39 -7.85 -6.84
N GLY A 45 11.47 -7.13 -6.53
CA GLY A 45 12.29 -7.34 -5.34
C GLY A 45 12.13 -6.24 -4.29
N MET A 46 12.00 -6.62 -3.02
CA MET A 46 12.06 -5.71 -1.87
C MET A 46 13.18 -6.11 -0.92
N ARG A 47 14.03 -5.16 -0.51
CA ARG A 47 15.14 -5.37 0.41
C ARG A 47 14.72 -5.20 1.87
N GLU A 48 13.96 -4.16 2.15
CA GLU A 48 13.51 -3.84 3.49
C GLU A 48 12.01 -3.61 3.52
N GLY A 49 11.41 -3.93 4.66
CA GLY A 49 9.98 -3.85 4.87
C GLY A 49 9.62 -4.02 6.33
N ARG A 50 8.87 -3.08 6.91
CA ARG A 50 8.17 -3.27 8.18
C ARG A 50 6.69 -3.48 7.94
N ILE A 51 6.24 -4.70 8.18
CA ILE A 51 4.88 -5.16 7.90
C ILE A 51 4.11 -5.43 9.19
N VAL A 52 2.81 -5.15 9.16
CA VAL A 52 1.85 -5.59 10.16
C VAL A 52 1.16 -6.85 9.66
N VAL A 53 1.25 -7.94 10.44
CA VAL A 53 0.71 -9.27 10.08
C VAL A 53 -0.64 -9.58 10.74
N GLY A 54 -1.32 -8.54 11.22
CA GLY A 54 -2.55 -8.63 12.00
C GLY A 54 -2.38 -8.09 13.42
N PRO A 55 -3.48 -7.96 14.18
CA PRO A 55 -3.42 -7.56 15.58
C PRO A 55 -3.11 -8.74 16.52
N GLU A 56 -2.69 -8.43 17.76
CA GLU A 56 -2.48 -9.45 18.80
C GLU A 56 -3.81 -10.10 19.25
N THR A 57 -4.90 -9.33 19.24
CA THR A 57 -6.24 -9.74 19.65
C THR A 57 -7.29 -9.05 18.77
N ASP A 58 -8.54 -9.50 18.84
CA ASP A 58 -9.67 -8.91 18.10
C ASP A 58 -10.30 -7.69 18.81
N GLN A 59 -9.58 -7.08 19.77
CA GLN A 59 -10.07 -5.93 20.54
C GLN A 59 -9.69 -4.60 19.88
N LEU A 60 -10.55 -3.59 20.05
CA LEU A 60 -10.28 -2.21 19.63
C LEU A 60 -9.70 -1.38 20.80
N PRO A 61 -8.74 -0.48 20.54
CA PRO A 61 -8.00 -0.32 19.28
C PRO A 61 -7.05 -1.50 19.02
N PRO A 62 -6.83 -1.90 17.75
CA PRO A 62 -6.01 -3.06 17.44
C PRO A 62 -4.54 -2.79 17.78
N LYS A 63 -3.92 -3.72 18.51
CA LYS A 63 -2.48 -3.70 18.78
C LYS A 63 -1.73 -4.47 17.69
N PRO A 64 -0.95 -3.81 16.81
CA PRO A 64 -0.35 -4.45 15.64
C PRO A 64 0.80 -5.39 16.00
N VAL A 65 0.83 -6.57 15.37
CA VAL A 65 1.99 -7.48 15.38
C VAL A 65 2.89 -7.14 14.20
N TRP A 66 4.14 -6.77 14.51
CA TRP A 66 5.12 -6.36 13.52
C TRP A 66 6.05 -7.50 13.10
N LYS A 67 6.43 -7.51 11.82
CA LYS A 67 7.54 -8.30 11.27
C LYS A 67 8.40 -7.42 10.37
N ALA A 68 9.69 -7.76 10.29
CA ALA A 68 10.62 -7.13 9.38
C ALA A 68 11.04 -8.11 8.27
N LEU A 69 11.38 -7.58 7.09
CA LEU A 69 12.01 -8.34 6.02
C LEU A 69 13.52 -8.51 6.29
N GLY A 70 14.28 -7.42 6.47
CA GLY A 70 15.69 -7.43 6.86
C GLY A 70 16.68 -7.91 5.78
N GLU A 71 16.18 -8.32 4.61
CA GLU A 71 16.94 -8.83 3.47
C GLU A 71 16.05 -8.87 2.22
N SER A 72 16.64 -9.15 1.06
CA SER A 72 15.88 -9.24 -0.20
C SER A 72 14.82 -10.36 -0.19
N HIS A 73 13.60 -10.02 -0.59
CA HIS A 73 12.47 -10.91 -0.82
C HIS A 73 11.89 -10.63 -2.20
N GLU A 74 11.40 -11.67 -2.87
CA GLU A 74 10.47 -11.50 -3.99
C GLU A 74 9.14 -10.98 -3.43
N VAL A 75 8.50 -10.04 -4.12
CA VAL A 75 7.21 -9.49 -3.72
C VAL A 75 6.18 -9.64 -4.83
N VAL A 76 4.98 -10.03 -4.43
CA VAL A 76 3.74 -9.74 -5.14
C VAL A 76 2.82 -9.01 -4.19
N GLY A 77 2.20 -7.94 -4.65
CA GLY A 77 1.35 -7.18 -3.78
C GLY A 77 0.36 -6.27 -4.48
N LEU A 78 -0.55 -5.73 -3.67
CA LEU A 78 -1.67 -4.94 -4.11
C LEU A 78 -2.00 -3.90 -3.05
N GLY A 79 -2.40 -2.72 -3.49
CA GLY A 79 -2.88 -1.70 -2.59
C GLY A 79 -3.83 -0.73 -3.24
N THR A 80 -4.33 0.19 -2.41
CA THR A 80 -5.21 1.27 -2.86
C THR A 80 -4.66 2.63 -2.47
N ILE A 81 -4.99 3.61 -3.31
CA ILE A 81 -4.71 5.03 -3.12
C ILE A 81 -6.05 5.71 -2.87
N PHE A 82 -6.17 6.38 -1.73
CA PHE A 82 -7.28 7.28 -1.41
C PHE A 82 -6.72 8.46 -0.60
N TRP A 83 -7.32 9.64 -0.73
CA TRP A 83 -6.80 10.83 -0.07
C TRP A 83 -7.33 10.98 1.36
N GLN A 84 -6.48 11.48 2.26
CA GLN A 84 -6.86 11.96 3.58
C GLN A 84 -6.60 13.47 3.63
N GLY A 85 -7.66 14.26 3.59
CA GLY A 85 -7.54 15.70 3.37
C GLY A 85 -6.83 15.98 2.05
N ASP A 86 -5.73 16.73 2.10
CA ASP A 86 -4.97 17.15 0.92
C ASP A 86 -3.79 16.23 0.57
N GLU A 87 -3.70 15.05 1.19
CA GLU A 87 -2.58 14.13 0.99
C GLU A 87 -3.03 12.73 0.55
N PRO A 88 -2.40 12.14 -0.49
CA PRO A 88 -2.66 10.75 -0.84
C PRO A 88 -2.17 9.82 0.27
N LYS A 89 -2.97 8.79 0.56
CA LYS A 89 -2.66 7.74 1.53
C LYS A 89 -2.76 6.37 0.88
N ILE A 90 -1.68 5.63 1.02
CA ILE A 90 -1.53 4.29 0.48
C ILE A 90 -1.88 3.26 1.53
N HIS A 91 -2.59 2.22 1.09
CA HIS A 91 -2.78 1.01 1.87
C HIS A 91 -2.31 -0.18 1.05
N PHE A 92 -1.15 -0.72 1.43
CA PHE A 92 -0.43 -1.72 0.66
C PHE A 92 -0.31 -3.03 1.45
N HIS A 93 -0.75 -4.13 0.84
CA HIS A 93 -0.51 -5.48 1.34
C HIS A 93 0.35 -6.25 0.34
N GLY A 94 1.32 -7.00 0.84
CA GLY A 94 2.20 -7.82 0.01
C GLY A 94 2.43 -9.20 0.61
N ALA A 95 2.74 -10.15 -0.26
CA ALA A 95 3.37 -11.41 0.08
C ALA A 95 4.84 -11.33 -0.31
N PHE A 96 5.71 -11.60 0.66
CA PHE A 96 7.16 -11.46 0.59
C PHE A 96 7.80 -12.84 0.73
N GLY A 97 8.31 -13.38 -0.37
CA GLY A 97 8.87 -14.70 -0.47
C GLY A 97 10.40 -14.69 -0.38
N LYS A 98 10.96 -15.60 0.44
CA LYS A 98 12.39 -15.86 0.50
C LYS A 98 12.62 -17.34 0.78
N LYS A 99 13.22 -18.05 -0.17
CA LYS A 99 13.43 -19.50 -0.10
C LYS A 99 12.11 -20.23 0.18
N ASP A 100 11.99 -20.87 1.32
CA ASP A 100 10.82 -21.63 1.81
C ASP A 100 9.90 -20.81 2.73
N GLN A 101 10.22 -19.52 2.97
CA GLN A 101 9.44 -18.66 3.85
C GLN A 101 8.62 -17.63 3.08
N VAL A 102 7.39 -17.42 3.53
CA VAL A 102 6.53 -16.34 3.05
C VAL A 102 6.04 -15.53 4.24
N LYS A 103 6.22 -14.21 4.16
CA LYS A 103 5.61 -13.25 5.10
C LYS A 103 4.51 -12.50 4.35
N VAL A 104 3.32 -12.40 4.93
CA VAL A 104 2.20 -11.65 4.33
C VAL A 104 1.72 -10.60 5.32
N GLY A 105 1.56 -9.36 4.86
CA GLY A 105 1.12 -8.29 5.74
C GLY A 105 0.96 -6.95 5.06
N CYS A 106 0.51 -5.99 5.86
CA CYS A 106 0.37 -4.58 5.49
C CYS A 106 1.72 -3.89 5.62
N LEU A 107 2.33 -3.43 4.52
CA LEU A 107 3.58 -2.67 4.59
C LEU A 107 3.29 -1.24 5.04
N ARG A 108 3.95 -0.80 6.12
CA ARG A 108 3.66 0.51 6.74
C ARG A 108 4.88 1.40 6.90
N GLU A 109 6.07 0.82 7.01
CA GLU A 109 7.31 1.54 7.28
C GLU A 109 8.48 0.86 6.56
N LYS A 110 9.59 1.59 6.42
CA LYS A 110 10.88 1.11 5.90
C LYS A 110 10.72 0.26 4.64
N SER A 111 10.45 0.89 3.51
CA SER A 111 10.17 0.21 2.25
C SER A 111 11.24 0.49 1.21
N GLU A 112 12.11 -0.49 0.94
CA GLU A 112 13.24 -0.31 0.03
C GLU A 112 13.22 -1.36 -1.08
N THR A 113 13.39 -0.91 -2.33
CA THR A 113 13.49 -1.79 -3.50
C THR A 113 14.81 -2.58 -3.49
N PHE A 114 14.76 -3.83 -3.96
CA PHE A 114 15.94 -4.62 -4.31
C PHE A 114 15.97 -4.86 -5.82
N LEU A 115 17.02 -4.39 -6.50
CA LEU A 115 17.28 -4.52 -7.94
C LEU A 115 16.24 -3.84 -8.85
N VAL A 116 14.98 -4.28 -8.81
CA VAL A 116 13.88 -3.72 -9.58
C VAL A 116 12.54 -4.04 -8.91
N LEU A 117 11.64 -3.06 -8.92
CA LEU A 117 10.24 -3.25 -8.57
C LEU A 117 9.38 -2.54 -9.62
N GLU A 118 8.26 -3.13 -9.99
CA GLU A 118 7.34 -2.61 -11.00
C GLU A 118 6.00 -2.31 -10.34
N ALA A 119 5.48 -1.10 -10.55
CA ALA A 119 4.13 -0.72 -10.17
C ALA A 119 3.26 -0.52 -11.40
N VAL A 120 2.07 -1.10 -11.35
CA VAL A 120 0.99 -0.82 -12.30
C VAL A 120 -0.17 -0.22 -11.51
N ILE A 121 -0.50 1.03 -11.78
CA ILE A 121 -1.58 1.76 -11.13
C ILE A 121 -2.73 1.93 -12.12
N ILE A 122 -3.96 1.67 -11.66
CA ILE A 122 -5.20 1.93 -12.39
C ILE A 122 -6.00 2.94 -11.59
N GLU A 123 -6.20 4.12 -12.17
CA GLU A 123 -7.06 5.16 -11.60
C GLU A 123 -8.53 4.73 -11.58
N MET A 124 -9.29 5.15 -10.56
CA MET A 124 -10.71 4.87 -10.43
C MET A 124 -11.52 6.16 -10.53
N GLU A 125 -12.15 6.40 -11.69
CA GLU A 125 -12.96 7.58 -11.94
C GLU A 125 -14.38 7.41 -11.37
N GLY A 126 -14.97 8.50 -10.89
CA GLY A 126 -16.31 8.52 -10.29
C GLY A 126 -16.35 8.06 -8.83
N ILE A 127 -15.20 7.71 -8.24
CA ILE A 127 -15.07 7.36 -6.82
C ILE A 127 -14.67 8.59 -6.02
N THR A 128 -15.50 8.97 -5.05
CA THR A 128 -15.29 10.11 -4.13
C THR A 128 -14.92 9.66 -2.72
N ALA A 129 -14.65 8.37 -2.53
CA ALA A 129 -14.24 7.82 -1.25
C ALA A 129 -12.93 8.44 -0.78
N THR A 130 -12.84 8.72 0.52
CA THR A 130 -11.67 9.32 1.16
C THR A 130 -11.23 8.50 2.36
N ARG A 131 -10.11 8.87 2.95
CA ARG A 131 -9.61 8.30 4.18
C ARG A 131 -9.81 9.27 5.34
N GLU A 132 -10.38 8.79 6.43
CA GLU A 132 -10.63 9.56 7.65
C GLU A 132 -10.18 8.78 8.89
N LEU A 133 -9.76 9.50 9.93
CA LEU A 133 -9.46 8.87 11.22
C LEU A 133 -10.74 8.35 11.84
N ASP A 134 -10.80 7.05 12.11
CA ASP A 134 -11.86 6.43 12.87
C ASP A 134 -11.50 6.44 14.37
N PRO A 135 -12.25 7.17 15.23
CA PRO A 135 -11.91 7.30 16.64
C PRO A 135 -11.95 5.98 17.42
N ALA A 136 -12.79 5.02 16.99
CA ALA A 136 -12.96 3.75 17.70
C ALA A 136 -11.73 2.84 17.52
N SER A 137 -11.18 2.77 16.30
CA SER A 137 -9.99 1.97 15.99
C SER A 137 -8.68 2.75 16.11
N GLY A 138 -8.71 4.08 16.08
CA GLY A 138 -7.52 4.92 15.97
C GLY A 138 -6.82 4.82 14.61
N MET A 139 -7.46 4.21 13.61
CA MET A 139 -6.89 3.99 12.27
C MET A 139 -7.49 4.95 11.25
N VAL A 140 -6.72 5.22 10.18
CA VAL A 140 -7.20 5.97 9.02
C VAL A 140 -7.90 5.01 8.05
N LEU A 141 -9.23 5.00 8.09
CA LEU A 141 -10.08 4.05 7.36
C LEU A 141 -10.70 4.69 6.12
N LEU A 142 -11.08 3.83 5.17
CA LEU A 142 -11.83 4.24 3.98
C LEU A 142 -13.25 4.65 4.39
N LYS A 143 -13.69 5.81 3.91
CA LYS A 143 -15.05 6.32 4.04
C LYS A 143 -15.65 6.50 2.66
N MET A 144 -16.84 5.93 2.50
CA MET A 144 -17.65 5.97 1.29
C MET A 144 -18.58 7.17 1.30
#